data_AF-A0A661V0U9-F1
#
_entry.id   AF-A0A661V0U9-F1
#
_cell.length_a   1.000
_cell.length_b   1.000
_cell.length_c   1.000
_cell.angle_alpha   90.00
_cell.angle_beta   90.00
_cell.angle_gamma   90.00
#
_symmetry.space_group_name_H-M   'P 1'
#
loop_
_entity.id
_entity.type
_entity.pdbx_description
1 polymer ?
#
loop_
_entity_poly.entity_id
_entity_poly.type
_entity_poly.pdbx_seq_one_letter_code
_entity_poly.pdbx_strand_id
1 'polypeptide(L)'
;MTADVQVVRGNHVDPHRQNLYRRAIWIALAGNALLAAAKGLIAWLSGSSAVFSDAANSLSDTLYSLLMAAGLYLAQRPADQNHPQGHSRFEPLVSLLIALAMGAAGVTAMREGMRRFLDDAAAIEPGWPTVVLLGGALVKVVMYLWVRRIGQRAYSPAITATARDNLSDVLTSTAALVGVWGSRMLHPLLDPLAGVVVSLWIFRSAGEILYENLGYLTGRRASPELTEQVISSVSAMPGVLGVHQVIADHVGPQVRVDMHIDVDGEMTLH
;
A
#
# COMPACT_ATOMS: atom_id res chain seq x y z
N MET A 1 -4.28 -47.51 -10.07
CA MET A 1 -5.20 -46.41 -10.44
C MET A 1 -4.64 -45.13 -9.85
N THR A 2 -3.89 -44.37 -10.63
CA THR A 2 -3.60 -42.97 -10.28
C THR A 2 -4.87 -42.20 -10.57
N ALA A 3 -5.60 -41.82 -9.51
CA ALA A 3 -6.73 -40.92 -9.66
C ALA A 3 -6.20 -39.64 -10.32
N ASP A 4 -6.68 -39.34 -11.52
CA ASP A 4 -6.39 -38.09 -12.20
C ASP A 4 -6.99 -36.98 -11.35
N VAL A 5 -6.16 -36.29 -10.57
CA VAL A 5 -6.59 -35.15 -9.77
C VAL A 5 -6.93 -34.05 -10.77
N GLN A 6 -8.21 -33.95 -11.14
CA GLN A 6 -8.68 -32.84 -11.95
C GLN A 6 -8.36 -31.53 -11.23
N VAL A 7 -7.49 -30.73 -11.83
CA VAL A 7 -7.24 -29.36 -11.38
C VAL A 7 -8.48 -28.55 -11.74
N VAL A 8 -9.42 -28.44 -10.79
CA VAL A 8 -10.72 -27.78 -10.99
C VAL A 8 -10.56 -26.27 -11.26
N ARG A 9 -9.45 -25.66 -10.85
CA ARG A 9 -9.23 -24.21 -11.01
C ARG A 9 -8.43 -23.90 -12.28
N GLY A 10 -9.11 -23.37 -13.28
CA GLY A 10 -8.46 -22.77 -14.45
C GLY A 10 -7.57 -21.58 -14.04
N ASN A 11 -6.32 -21.61 -14.49
CA ASN A 11 -5.30 -20.58 -14.26
C ASN A 11 -5.55 -19.30 -15.09
N HIS A 12 -6.71 -18.66 -14.91
CA HIS A 12 -7.03 -17.42 -15.62
C HIS A 12 -6.69 -16.21 -14.75
N VAL A 13 -5.56 -15.58 -15.05
CA VAL A 13 -5.24 -14.28 -14.47
C VAL A 13 -5.95 -13.20 -15.29
N ASP A 14 -6.77 -12.37 -14.63
CA ASP A 14 -7.51 -11.29 -15.28
C ASP A 14 -6.55 -10.30 -16.01
N PRO A 15 -6.58 -10.23 -17.36
CA PRO A 15 -5.71 -9.34 -18.12
C PRO A 15 -5.91 -7.86 -17.79
N HIS A 16 -7.12 -7.45 -17.42
CA HIS A 16 -7.41 -6.07 -17.04
C HIS A 16 -6.69 -5.71 -15.74
N ARG A 17 -6.80 -6.58 -14.73
CA ARG A 17 -6.09 -6.43 -13.45
C ARG A 17 -4.58 -6.45 -13.62
N GLN A 18 -4.03 -7.34 -14.47
CA GLN A 18 -2.58 -7.34 -14.76
C GLN A 18 -2.10 -6.01 -15.34
N ASN A 19 -2.87 -5.41 -16.27
CA ASN A 19 -2.53 -4.12 -16.84
C ASN A 19 -2.55 -2.99 -15.80
N LEU A 20 -3.50 -3.02 -14.86
CA LEU A 20 -3.53 -2.09 -13.73
C LEU A 20 -2.29 -2.24 -12.85
N TYR A 21 -1.89 -3.48 -12.51
CA TYR A 21 -0.69 -3.73 -11.70
C TYR A 21 0.58 -3.23 -12.40
N ARG A 22 0.74 -3.54 -13.69
CA ARG A 22 1.88 -3.05 -14.49
C ARG A 22 1.95 -1.53 -14.49
N ARG A 23 0.82 -0.83 -14.66
CA ARG A 23 0.77 0.63 -14.61
C ARG A 23 1.17 1.17 -13.24
N ALA A 24 0.65 0.60 -12.15
CA ALA A 24 1.03 1.02 -10.80
C ALA A 24 2.52 0.82 -10.53
N ILE A 25 3.08 -0.34 -10.90
CA ILE A 25 4.50 -0.66 -10.78
C ILE A 25 5.34 0.36 -11.54
N TRP A 26 5.00 0.64 -12.80
CA TRP A 26 5.74 1.62 -13.60
C TRP A 26 5.66 3.03 -13.03
N ILE A 27 4.49 3.48 -12.58
CA ILE A 27 4.33 4.80 -11.98
C ILE A 27 5.18 4.91 -10.70
N ALA A 28 5.13 3.91 -9.82
CA ALA A 28 5.91 3.91 -8.59
C ALA A 28 7.42 3.88 -8.87
N LEU A 29 7.87 2.93 -9.70
CA LEU A 29 9.28 2.74 -9.98
C LEU A 29 9.89 3.90 -10.76
N ALA A 30 9.26 4.31 -11.88
CA ALA A 30 9.77 5.40 -12.69
C ALA A 30 9.69 6.74 -11.96
N GLY A 31 8.59 6.98 -11.21
CA GLY A 31 8.42 8.20 -10.43
C GLY A 31 9.47 8.34 -9.33
N ASN A 32 9.67 7.29 -8.53
CA ASN A 32 10.67 7.33 -7.46
C ASN A 32 12.11 7.35 -8.01
N ALA A 33 12.40 6.60 -9.08
CA ALA A 33 13.73 6.62 -9.72
C ALA A 33 14.05 8.01 -10.31
N LEU A 34 13.08 8.65 -10.96
CA LEU A 34 13.26 10.01 -11.50
C LEU A 34 13.46 11.02 -10.38
N LEU A 35 12.71 10.91 -9.28
CA LEU A 35 12.91 11.74 -8.09
C LEU A 35 14.30 11.55 -7.47
N ALA A 36 14.73 10.30 -7.30
CA ALA A 36 16.05 9.99 -6.78
C ALA A 36 17.17 10.55 -7.67
N ALA A 37 17.06 10.38 -8.99
CA ALA A 37 18.04 10.91 -9.94
C ALA A 37 18.08 12.44 -9.95
N ALA A 38 16.91 13.10 -9.99
CA ALA A 38 16.81 14.56 -10.00
C ALA A 38 17.36 15.16 -8.69
N LYS A 39 16.92 14.65 -7.54
CA LYS A 39 17.39 15.11 -6.23
C LYS A 39 18.88 14.79 -6.02
N GLY A 40 19.37 13.64 -6.49
CA GLY A 40 20.79 13.28 -6.42
C GLY A 40 21.68 14.20 -7.24
N LEU A 41 21.27 14.54 -8.47
CA LEU A 41 21.97 15.51 -9.30
C LEU A 41 22.00 16.89 -8.63
N ILE A 42 20.86 17.33 -8.12
CA ILE A 42 20.76 18.64 -7.45
C ILE A 42 21.57 18.64 -6.15
N ALA A 43 21.54 17.55 -5.36
CA ALA A 43 22.36 17.38 -4.17
C ALA A 43 23.85 17.56 -4.49
N TRP A 44 24.33 16.88 -5.53
CA TRP A 44 25.72 16.94 -5.97
C TRP A 44 26.14 18.36 -6.41
N LEU A 45 25.30 19.04 -7.21
CA LEU A 45 25.55 20.42 -7.63
C LEU A 45 25.47 21.42 -6.47
N SER A 46 24.60 21.14 -5.49
CA SER A 46 24.31 22.03 -4.36
C SER A 46 25.36 22.02 -3.25
N GLY A 47 26.00 20.88 -3.03
CA GLY A 47 26.72 20.59 -1.80
C GLY A 47 25.85 20.59 -0.52
N SER A 48 24.52 20.68 -0.64
CA SER A 48 23.61 20.79 0.50
C SER A 48 23.38 19.43 1.17
N SER A 49 23.77 19.33 2.43
CA SER A 49 23.50 18.15 3.26
C SER A 49 22.00 17.80 3.34
N ALA A 50 21.13 18.82 3.39
CA ALA A 50 19.68 18.63 3.42
C ALA A 50 19.16 17.97 2.13
N VAL A 51 19.63 18.40 0.96
CA VAL A 51 19.23 17.80 -0.33
C VAL A 51 19.82 16.39 -0.48
N PHE A 52 21.04 16.14 0.04
CA PHE A 52 21.62 14.79 0.09
C PHE A 52 20.77 13.82 0.91
N SER A 53 20.29 14.22 2.09
CA SER A 53 19.41 13.39 2.91
C SER A 53 18.08 13.08 2.21
N ASP A 54 17.48 14.06 1.54
CA ASP A 54 16.23 13.86 0.80
C ASP A 54 16.42 13.02 -0.49
N ALA A 55 17.58 13.13 -1.15
CA ALA A 55 17.96 12.25 -2.25
C ALA A 55 18.14 10.80 -1.77
N ALA A 56 18.76 10.58 -0.62
CA ALA A 56 18.90 9.25 -0.01
C ALA A 56 17.53 8.64 0.36
N ASN A 57 16.58 9.45 0.84
CA ASN A 57 15.21 8.99 1.07
C ASN A 57 14.55 8.53 -0.23
N SER A 58 14.65 9.33 -1.29
CA SER A 58 14.07 9.00 -2.61
C SER A 58 14.72 7.75 -3.25
N LEU A 59 16.00 7.49 -2.95
CA LEU A 59 16.66 6.24 -3.31
C LEU A 59 16.05 5.04 -2.57
N SER A 60 15.79 5.18 -1.26
CA SER A 60 15.09 4.15 -0.48
C SER A 60 13.70 3.86 -1.06
N ASP A 61 12.94 4.90 -1.44
CA ASP A 61 11.63 4.74 -2.08
C ASP A 61 11.71 3.96 -3.41
N THR A 62 12.78 4.19 -4.17
CA THR A 62 13.05 3.45 -5.41
C THR A 62 13.31 1.98 -5.12
N LEU A 63 14.11 1.68 -4.09
CA LEU A 63 14.36 0.31 -3.65
C LEU A 63 13.07 -0.37 -3.16
N TYR A 64 12.24 0.32 -2.37
CA TYR A 64 10.95 -0.20 -1.93
C TYR A 64 10.00 -0.45 -3.11
N SER A 65 10.05 0.41 -4.14
CA SER A 65 9.27 0.22 -5.38
C SER A 65 9.73 -1.01 -6.16
N LEU A 66 11.03 -1.32 -6.17
CA LEU A 66 11.55 -2.56 -6.77
C LEU A 66 11.07 -3.79 -5.99
N LEU A 67 11.12 -3.76 -4.67
CA LEU A 67 10.60 -4.85 -3.82
C LEU A 67 9.10 -5.05 -4.02
N MET A 68 8.34 -3.95 -4.11
CA MET A 68 6.92 -3.98 -4.46
C MET A 68 6.71 -4.61 -5.84
N ALA A 69 7.47 -4.20 -6.86
CA ALA A 69 7.37 -4.74 -8.21
C ALA A 69 7.61 -6.25 -8.24
N ALA A 70 8.67 -6.72 -7.55
CA ALA A 70 8.99 -8.13 -7.43
C ALA A 70 7.90 -8.92 -6.70
N GLY A 71 7.40 -8.39 -5.58
CA GLY A 71 6.35 -9.05 -4.81
C GLY A 71 4.99 -9.08 -5.51
N LEU A 72 4.61 -8.01 -6.21
CA LEU A 72 3.42 -7.98 -7.05
C LEU A 72 3.53 -8.90 -8.28
N TYR A 73 4.73 -9.03 -8.85
CA TYR A 73 4.98 -9.99 -9.91
C TYR A 73 4.81 -11.43 -9.41
N LEU A 74 5.33 -11.74 -8.22
CA LEU A 74 5.14 -13.04 -7.58
C LEU A 74 3.66 -13.30 -7.27
N ALA A 75 2.96 -12.30 -6.72
CA ALA A 75 1.55 -12.43 -6.34
C ALA A 75 0.60 -12.68 -7.52
N GLN A 76 0.97 -12.25 -8.72
CA GLN A 76 0.20 -12.46 -9.95
C GLN A 76 0.46 -13.83 -10.61
N ARG A 77 1.37 -14.65 -10.05
CA ARG A 77 1.61 -15.97 -10.62
C ARG A 77 0.41 -16.89 -10.43
N PRO A 78 0.07 -17.70 -11.45
CA PRO A 78 -0.98 -18.71 -11.34
C PRO A 78 -0.66 -19.75 -10.26
N ALA A 79 -1.63 -20.63 -9.98
CA ALA A 79 -1.41 -21.76 -9.08
C ALA A 79 -0.39 -22.72 -9.68
N ASP A 80 0.48 -23.25 -8.83
CA ASP A 80 1.47 -24.28 -9.15
C ASP A 80 1.45 -25.41 -8.10
N GLN A 81 2.31 -26.41 -8.26
CA GLN A 81 2.34 -27.57 -7.36
C GLN A 81 2.71 -27.22 -5.91
N ASN A 82 3.53 -26.18 -5.71
CA ASN A 82 3.94 -25.73 -4.38
C ASN A 82 2.90 -24.79 -3.75
N HIS A 83 2.11 -24.10 -4.58
CA HIS A 83 1.04 -23.20 -4.18
C HIS A 83 -0.27 -23.53 -4.92
N PRO A 84 -0.97 -24.61 -4.51
CA PRO A 84 -2.22 -25.04 -5.17
C PRO A 84 -3.34 -23.98 -5.11
N GLN A 85 -3.25 -23.04 -4.16
CA GLN A 85 -4.19 -21.93 -4.02
C GLN A 85 -3.76 -20.65 -4.75
N GLY A 86 -2.65 -20.69 -5.49
CA GLY A 86 -2.05 -19.52 -6.14
C GLY A 86 -1.17 -18.69 -5.22
N HIS A 87 -0.66 -17.59 -5.77
CA HIS A 87 0.35 -16.74 -5.13
C HIS A 87 -0.24 -15.44 -4.55
N SER A 88 -1.56 -15.27 -4.54
CA SER A 88 -2.21 -14.02 -4.11
C SER A 88 -1.86 -13.57 -2.68
N ARG A 89 -1.47 -14.52 -1.80
CA ARG A 89 -1.01 -14.25 -0.43
C ARG A 89 0.30 -13.47 -0.34
N PHE A 90 1.10 -13.43 -1.41
CA PHE A 90 2.30 -12.59 -1.44
C PHE A 90 1.97 -11.10 -1.46
N GLU A 91 0.77 -10.72 -1.92
CA GLU A 91 0.40 -9.31 -2.02
C GLU A 91 0.24 -8.63 -0.65
N PRO A 92 -0.50 -9.17 0.33
CA PRO A 92 -0.49 -8.62 1.67
C PRO A 92 0.89 -8.59 2.33
N LEU A 93 1.78 -9.54 2.05
CA LEU A 93 3.16 -9.51 2.55
C LEU A 93 3.92 -8.28 2.05
N VAL A 94 3.72 -7.89 0.78
CA VAL A 94 4.27 -6.65 0.22
C VAL A 94 3.69 -5.43 0.95
N SER A 95 2.38 -5.41 1.21
CA SER A 95 1.77 -4.32 1.98
C SER A 95 2.34 -4.20 3.39
N LEU A 96 2.62 -5.34 4.06
CA LEU A 96 3.25 -5.35 5.38
C LEU A 96 4.66 -4.77 5.33
N LEU A 97 5.45 -5.13 4.31
CA LEU A 97 6.78 -4.54 4.11
C LEU A 97 6.70 -3.02 3.94
N ILE A 98 5.75 -2.53 3.14
CA ILE A 98 5.52 -1.08 2.96
C ILE A 98 5.11 -0.43 4.28
N ALA A 99 4.20 -1.04 5.04
CA ALA A 99 3.80 -0.52 6.35
C ALA A 99 4.97 -0.43 7.34
N LEU A 100 5.88 -1.41 7.33
CA LEU A 100 7.08 -1.39 8.17
C LEU A 100 8.06 -0.30 7.73
N ALA A 101 8.27 -0.12 6.42
CA ALA A 101 9.10 0.96 5.87
C ALA A 101 8.52 2.34 6.24
N MET A 102 7.22 2.53 6.03
CA MET A 102 6.47 3.73 6.46
C MET A 102 6.63 3.97 7.96
N GLY A 103 6.48 2.93 8.79
CA GLY A 103 6.66 3.02 10.23
C GLY A 103 8.08 3.45 10.62
N ALA A 104 9.10 2.91 9.97
CA ALA A 104 10.49 3.31 10.20
C ALA A 104 10.77 4.77 9.82
N ALA A 105 10.20 5.25 8.71
CA ALA A 105 10.22 6.65 8.34
C ALA A 105 9.51 7.53 9.39
N GLY A 106 8.35 7.09 9.89
CA GLY A 106 7.61 7.73 10.98
C GLY A 106 8.42 7.82 12.28
N VAL A 107 9.16 6.78 12.67
CA VAL A 107 10.09 6.81 13.83
C VAL A 107 11.18 7.85 13.63
N THR A 108 11.74 7.92 12.42
CA THR A 108 12.80 8.89 12.10
C THR A 108 12.27 10.32 12.20
N ALA A 109 11.09 10.58 11.63
CA ALA A 109 10.42 11.89 11.70
C ALA A 109 10.05 12.28 13.15
N MET A 110 9.50 11.34 13.93
CA MET A 110 9.18 11.56 15.35
C MET A 110 10.44 11.90 16.16
N ARG A 111 11.52 11.14 15.95
CA ARG A 111 12.79 11.35 16.66
C ARG A 111 13.37 12.73 16.36
N GLU A 112 13.34 13.15 15.10
CA GLU A 112 13.83 14.47 14.70
C GLU A 112 12.96 15.60 15.26
N GLY A 113 11.63 15.45 15.20
CA GLY A 113 10.69 16.40 15.80
C GLY A 113 10.90 16.53 17.31
N MET A 114 11.03 15.41 18.02
CA MET A 114 11.27 15.41 19.48
C MET A 114 12.63 16.01 19.86
N ARG A 115 13.69 15.73 19.09
CA ARG A 115 15.01 16.33 19.33
C ARG A 115 14.96 17.85 19.24
N ARG A 116 14.36 18.39 18.17
CA ARG A 116 14.19 19.83 17.98
C ARG A 116 13.20 20.48 18.95
N PHE A 117 12.36 19.67 19.61
CA PHE A 117 11.50 20.17 20.67
C PHE A 117 12.27 20.33 21.99
N LEU A 118 13.29 19.50 22.22
CA LEU A 118 14.10 19.47 23.44
C LEU A 118 15.35 20.36 23.35
N ASP A 119 15.98 20.40 22.19
CA ASP A 119 17.06 21.32 21.86
C ASP A 119 16.44 22.66 21.43
N ASP A 120 16.98 23.79 21.91
CA ASP A 120 16.42 25.12 21.68
C ASP A 120 16.16 25.36 20.18
N ALA A 121 14.87 25.42 19.82
CA ALA A 121 14.43 25.35 18.43
C ALA A 121 14.87 26.61 17.67
N ALA A 122 15.92 26.52 16.86
CA ALA A 122 16.33 27.60 15.97
C ALA A 122 15.45 27.61 14.70
N ALA A 123 15.03 28.80 14.28
CA ALA A 123 14.30 28.95 13.02
C ALA A 123 15.19 28.54 11.83
N ILE A 124 14.69 27.64 11.00
CA ILE A 124 15.37 27.20 9.78
C ILE A 124 15.18 28.27 8.70
N GLU A 125 16.26 28.77 8.12
CA GLU A 125 16.15 29.67 6.96
C GLU A 125 15.85 28.86 5.68
N PRO A 126 14.71 29.11 5.02
CA PRO A 126 14.38 28.45 3.76
C PRO A 126 15.31 28.96 2.65
N GLY A 127 16.17 28.08 2.17
CA GLY A 127 17.03 28.33 1.02
C GLY A 127 16.45 27.76 -0.28
N TRP A 128 17.23 27.86 -1.34
CA TRP A 128 16.92 27.21 -2.62
C TRP A 128 16.66 25.68 -2.54
N PRO A 129 17.23 24.90 -1.57
CA PRO A 129 16.85 23.50 -1.35
C PRO A 129 15.35 23.27 -1.12
N THR A 130 14.64 24.27 -0.58
CA THR A 130 13.19 24.19 -0.32
C THR A 130 12.39 24.04 -1.62
N VAL A 131 12.85 24.61 -2.74
CA VAL A 131 12.18 24.50 -4.04
C VAL A 131 12.25 23.06 -4.57
N VAL A 132 13.37 22.37 -4.33
CA VAL A 132 13.58 20.97 -4.73
C VAL A 132 12.67 20.04 -3.95
N LEU A 133 12.55 20.28 -2.64
CA LEU A 133 11.64 19.55 -1.75
C LEU A 133 10.18 19.74 -2.17
N LEU A 134 9.78 20.98 -2.49
CA LEU A 134 8.46 21.32 -3.01
C LEU A 134 8.16 20.61 -4.34
N GLY A 135 9.12 20.62 -5.27
CA GLY A 135 8.99 19.92 -6.55
C GLY A 135 8.81 18.42 -6.36
N GLY A 136 9.58 17.81 -5.44
CA GLY A 136 9.46 16.40 -5.08
C GLY A 136 8.08 16.06 -4.50
N ALA A 137 7.58 16.89 -3.59
CA ALA A 137 6.25 16.72 -3.00
C ALA A 137 5.14 16.78 -4.07
N LEU A 138 5.25 17.67 -5.06
CA LEU A 138 4.27 17.76 -6.15
C LEU A 138 4.23 16.48 -7.00
N VAL A 139 5.39 15.89 -7.30
CA VAL A 139 5.46 14.61 -8.01
C VAL A 139 4.80 13.51 -7.18
N LYS A 140 5.06 13.45 -5.88
CA LYS A 140 4.43 12.49 -4.96
C LYS A 140 2.90 12.67 -4.89
N VAL A 141 2.38 13.91 -4.97
CA VAL A 141 0.92 14.16 -5.10
C VAL A 141 0.36 13.52 -6.36
N VAL A 142 1.01 13.72 -7.51
CA VAL A 142 0.56 13.13 -8.78
C VAL A 142 0.59 11.61 -8.71
N MET A 143 1.67 11.04 -8.18
CA MET A 143 1.80 9.60 -7.95
C MET A 143 0.68 9.07 -7.04
N TYR A 144 0.43 9.71 -5.90
CA TYR A 144 -0.65 9.35 -4.98
C TYR A 144 -2.00 9.29 -5.70
N LEU A 145 -2.37 10.34 -6.45
CA LEU A 145 -3.66 10.40 -7.14
C LEU A 145 -3.84 9.29 -8.17
N TRP A 146 -2.78 8.94 -8.90
CA TRP A 146 -2.84 7.90 -9.92
C TRP A 146 -2.81 6.50 -9.31
N VAL A 147 -1.85 6.24 -8.41
CA VAL A 147 -1.68 4.94 -7.75
C VAL A 147 -2.89 4.60 -6.89
N ARG A 148 -3.47 5.57 -6.16
CA ARG A 148 -4.70 5.35 -5.38
C ARG A 148 -5.86 4.88 -6.27
N ARG A 149 -6.08 5.55 -7.40
CA ARG A 149 -7.16 5.18 -8.34
C ARG A 149 -6.94 3.78 -8.90
N ILE A 150 -5.70 3.43 -9.20
CA ILE A 150 -5.35 2.09 -9.70
C ILE A 150 -5.57 1.04 -8.61
N GLY A 151 -5.10 1.28 -7.39
CA GLY A 151 -5.25 0.35 -6.26
C GLY A 151 -6.72 0.04 -5.94
N GLN A 152 -7.58 1.07 -5.97
CA GLN A 152 -9.03 0.90 -5.78
C GLN A 152 -9.69 0.09 -6.90
N ARG A 153 -9.34 0.35 -8.16
CA ARG A 153 -9.89 -0.40 -9.31
C ARG A 153 -9.40 -1.84 -9.37
N ALA A 154 -8.17 -2.08 -8.90
CA ALA A 154 -7.55 -3.39 -8.94
C ALA A 154 -7.82 -4.23 -7.68
N TYR A 155 -8.52 -3.67 -6.67
CA TYR A 155 -8.72 -4.24 -5.34
C TYR A 155 -7.41 -4.76 -4.72
N SER A 156 -6.35 -3.97 -4.89
CA SER A 156 -4.98 -4.34 -4.55
C SER A 156 -4.55 -3.68 -3.24
N PRO A 157 -4.35 -4.45 -2.15
CA PRO A 157 -3.89 -3.87 -0.89
C PRO A 157 -2.45 -3.36 -0.98
N ALA A 158 -1.59 -3.99 -1.78
CA ALA A 158 -0.20 -3.54 -1.94
C ALA A 158 -0.11 -2.21 -2.69
N ILE A 159 -0.84 -2.06 -3.81
CA ILE A 159 -0.89 -0.78 -4.54
C ILE A 159 -1.54 0.31 -3.68
N THR A 160 -2.55 -0.04 -2.88
CA THR A 160 -3.18 0.89 -1.95
C THR A 160 -2.23 1.31 -0.83
N ALA A 161 -1.43 0.40 -0.29
CA ALA A 161 -0.38 0.71 0.68
C ALA A 161 0.67 1.66 0.09
N THR A 162 1.13 1.43 -1.15
CA THR A 162 2.03 2.36 -1.86
C THR A 162 1.40 3.73 -2.08
N ALA A 163 0.09 3.81 -2.33
CA ALA A 163 -0.58 5.11 -2.38
C ALA A 163 -0.55 5.82 -1.01
N ARG A 164 -0.83 5.10 0.09
CA ARG A 164 -0.76 5.65 1.45
C ARG A 164 0.66 6.11 1.81
N ASP A 165 1.69 5.38 1.38
CA ASP A 165 3.11 5.77 1.51
C ASP A 165 3.41 7.09 0.79
N ASN A 166 3.04 7.21 -0.49
CA ASN A 166 3.18 8.49 -1.21
C ASN A 166 2.40 9.65 -0.53
N LEU A 167 1.26 9.36 0.10
CA LEU A 167 0.51 10.36 0.86
C LEU A 167 1.27 10.77 2.14
N SER A 168 1.91 9.83 2.85
CA SER A 168 2.78 10.14 3.99
C SER A 168 3.89 11.11 3.60
N ASP A 169 4.54 10.91 2.46
CA ASP A 169 5.61 11.80 1.97
C ASP A 169 5.10 13.20 1.67
N VAL A 170 3.92 13.30 1.05
CA VAL A 170 3.25 14.58 0.78
C VAL A 170 2.91 15.30 2.08
N LEU A 171 2.32 14.60 3.05
CA LEU A 171 1.96 15.17 4.34
C LEU A 171 3.19 15.60 5.14
N THR A 172 4.25 14.80 5.11
CA THR A 172 5.54 15.14 5.76
C THR A 172 6.14 16.40 5.15
N SER A 173 6.19 16.49 3.83
CA SER A 173 6.71 17.67 3.13
C SER A 173 5.85 18.90 3.41
N THR A 174 4.53 18.75 3.38
CA THR A 174 3.58 19.85 3.64
C THR A 174 3.68 20.34 5.08
N ALA A 175 3.76 19.43 6.05
CA ALA A 175 3.90 19.77 7.45
C ALA A 175 5.24 20.43 7.75
N ALA A 176 6.34 19.96 7.14
CA ALA A 176 7.64 20.62 7.26
C ALA A 176 7.58 22.07 6.73
N LEU A 177 6.93 22.30 5.59
CA LEU A 177 6.78 23.65 5.03
C LEU A 177 5.95 24.57 5.94
N VAL A 178 4.79 24.08 6.41
CA VAL A 178 3.92 24.82 7.33
C VAL A 178 4.64 25.06 8.67
N GLY A 179 5.39 24.07 9.15
CA GLY A 179 6.19 24.13 10.38
C GLY A 179 7.29 25.18 10.30
N VAL A 180 8.09 25.19 9.22
CA VAL A 180 9.14 26.19 8.98
C VAL A 180 8.56 27.60 8.82
N TRP A 181 7.44 27.75 8.11
CA TRP A 181 6.84 29.08 7.95
C TRP A 181 6.20 29.58 9.26
N GLY A 182 5.51 28.69 9.97
CA GLY A 182 4.93 28.97 11.28
C GLY A 182 6.00 29.28 12.34
N SER A 183 7.14 28.58 12.32
CA SER A 183 8.23 28.81 13.27
C SER A 183 8.81 30.21 13.16
N ARG A 184 8.82 30.78 11.95
CA ARG A 184 9.28 32.14 11.67
C ARG A 184 8.25 33.22 12.04
N MET A 185 6.96 32.97 11.86
CA MET A 185 5.91 33.98 12.04
C MET A 185 5.26 33.98 13.42
N LEU A 186 5.20 32.84 14.11
CA LEU A 186 4.41 32.66 15.33
C LEU A 186 5.26 32.16 16.49
N HIS A 187 5.86 30.97 16.39
CA HIS A 187 6.59 30.35 17.49
C HIS A 187 7.55 29.25 17.02
N PRO A 188 8.84 29.24 17.43
CA PRO A 188 9.84 28.28 16.94
C PRO A 188 9.43 26.80 17.05
N LEU A 189 8.67 26.44 18.09
CA LEU A 189 8.17 25.07 18.30
C LEU A 189 7.15 24.56 17.27
N LEU A 190 6.67 25.39 16.33
CA LEU A 190 5.73 24.92 15.32
C LEU A 190 6.36 23.95 14.30
N ASP A 191 7.67 24.07 14.00
CA ASP A 191 8.38 23.09 13.17
C ASP A 191 8.47 21.70 13.83
N PRO A 192 9.00 21.56 15.06
CA PRO A 192 9.04 20.26 15.72
C PRO A 192 7.64 19.69 15.98
N LEU A 193 6.65 20.54 16.32
CA LEU A 193 5.26 20.09 16.49
C LEU A 193 4.69 19.50 15.20
N ALA A 194 4.94 20.12 14.05
CA ALA A 194 4.48 19.62 12.75
C ALA A 194 5.05 18.21 12.45
N GLY A 195 6.34 17.99 12.76
CA GLY A 195 6.98 16.68 12.64
C GLY A 195 6.37 15.61 13.56
N VAL A 196 6.06 15.96 14.82
CA VAL A 196 5.38 15.06 15.77
C VAL A 196 3.97 14.72 15.30
N VAL A 197 3.20 15.71 14.85
CA VAL A 197 1.82 15.49 14.37
C VAL A 197 1.79 14.57 13.14
N VAL A 198 2.67 14.79 12.16
CA VAL A 198 2.70 13.93 10.98
C VAL A 198 3.19 12.52 11.31
N SER A 199 4.19 12.37 12.16
CA SER A 199 4.66 11.03 12.54
C SER A 199 3.57 10.21 13.25
N LEU A 200 2.73 10.82 14.09
CA LEU A 200 1.53 10.15 14.65
C LEU A 200 0.55 9.71 13.56
N TRP A 201 0.34 10.54 12.54
CA TRP A 201 -0.49 10.18 11.39
C TRP A 201 0.11 9.01 10.60
N ILE A 202 1.42 9.01 10.37
CA ILE A 202 2.14 7.92 9.70
C ILE A 202 1.98 6.62 10.48
N PHE A 203 2.18 6.64 11.80
CA PHE A 203 2.00 5.45 12.63
C PHE A 203 0.59 4.89 12.57
N ARG A 204 -0.42 5.77 12.60
CA ARG A 204 -1.82 5.37 12.42
C ARG A 204 -2.01 4.68 11.07
N SER A 205 -1.56 5.30 9.97
CA SER A 205 -1.71 4.75 8.62
C SER A 205 -0.97 3.42 8.45
N ALA A 206 0.27 3.31 8.95
CA ALA A 206 1.04 2.07 8.96
C ALA A 206 0.34 0.98 9.78
N GLY A 207 -0.21 1.31 10.96
CA GLY A 207 -0.96 0.39 11.80
C GLY A 207 -2.25 -0.11 11.15
N GLU A 208 -2.98 0.75 10.43
CA GLU A 208 -4.16 0.37 9.65
C GLU A 208 -3.78 -0.61 8.53
N ILE A 209 -2.73 -0.33 7.75
CA ILE A 209 -2.23 -1.25 6.71
C ILE A 209 -1.81 -2.59 7.33
N LEU A 210 -1.09 -2.56 8.45
CA LEU A 210 -0.65 -3.76 9.15
C LEU A 210 -1.84 -4.63 9.59
N TYR A 211 -2.83 -4.03 10.26
CA TYR A 211 -4.01 -4.73 10.76
C TYR A 211 -4.89 -5.31 9.65
N GLU A 212 -5.07 -4.56 8.56
CA GLU A 212 -5.82 -4.99 7.37
C GLU A 212 -5.13 -6.18 6.68
N ASN A 213 -3.82 -6.09 6.44
CA ASN A 213 -3.07 -7.09 5.70
C ASN A 213 -2.75 -8.35 6.51
N LEU A 214 -2.57 -8.24 7.83
CA LEU A 214 -2.53 -9.41 8.70
C LEU A 214 -3.87 -10.17 8.62
N GLY A 215 -5.00 -9.45 8.57
CA GLY A 215 -6.31 -10.06 8.36
C GLY A 215 -6.42 -10.85 7.05
N TYR A 216 -5.85 -10.33 5.96
CA TYR A 216 -5.80 -11.05 4.67
C TYR A 216 -4.94 -12.31 4.68
N LEU A 217 -3.94 -12.38 5.57
CA LEU A 217 -3.08 -13.55 5.71
C LEU A 217 -3.66 -14.59 6.67
N THR A 218 -4.40 -14.15 7.69
CA THR A 218 -4.98 -15.03 8.72
C THR A 218 -6.38 -15.53 8.40
N GLY A 219 -6.95 -15.18 7.25
CA GLY A 219 -8.29 -15.61 6.87
C GLY A 219 -9.39 -14.83 7.58
N ARG A 220 -9.24 -13.50 7.71
CA ARG A 220 -10.32 -12.65 8.23
C ARG A 220 -11.58 -12.86 7.38
N ARG A 221 -12.73 -12.92 8.06
CA ARG A 221 -14.05 -13.02 7.42
C ARG A 221 -14.26 -11.88 6.41
N ALA A 222 -14.88 -12.20 5.28
CA ALA A 222 -15.38 -11.20 4.34
C ALA A 222 -16.42 -10.28 5.01
N SER A 223 -16.71 -9.13 4.37
CA SER A 223 -17.70 -8.21 4.93
C SER A 223 -19.09 -8.86 5.00
N PRO A 224 -19.93 -8.49 5.99
CA PRO A 224 -21.29 -9.00 6.09
C PRO A 224 -22.09 -8.75 4.81
N GLU A 225 -21.92 -7.58 4.21
CA GLU A 225 -22.63 -7.16 3.00
C GLU A 225 -22.24 -8.01 1.79
N LEU A 226 -20.94 -8.30 1.61
CA LEU A 226 -20.49 -9.20 0.54
C LEU A 226 -20.98 -10.63 0.78
N THR A 227 -20.95 -11.09 2.04
CA THR A 227 -21.45 -12.42 2.41
C THR A 227 -22.94 -12.55 2.08
N GLU A 228 -23.74 -11.53 2.39
CA GLU A 228 -25.18 -11.48 2.11
C GLU A 228 -25.47 -11.38 0.61
N GLN A 229 -24.68 -10.62 -0.15
CA GLN A 229 -24.77 -10.58 -1.62
C GLN A 229 -24.50 -11.96 -2.23
N VAL A 230 -23.52 -12.70 -1.72
CA VAL A 230 -23.24 -14.06 -2.18
C VAL A 230 -24.40 -15.00 -1.85
N ILE A 231 -24.91 -14.96 -0.62
CA ILE A 231 -26.05 -15.78 -0.19
C ILE A 231 -27.27 -15.50 -1.07
N SER A 232 -27.67 -14.23 -1.20
CA SER A 232 -28.84 -13.85 -2.00
C SER A 232 -28.70 -14.23 -3.48
N SER A 233 -27.50 -14.11 -4.06
CA SER A 233 -27.23 -14.52 -5.43
C SER A 233 -27.40 -16.02 -5.64
N VAL A 234 -26.95 -16.84 -4.69
CA VAL A 234 -27.07 -18.30 -4.74
C VAL A 234 -28.50 -18.75 -4.47
N SER A 235 -29.16 -18.17 -3.47
CA SER A 235 -30.57 -18.47 -3.15
C SER A 235 -31.54 -18.10 -4.26
N ALA A 236 -31.18 -17.18 -5.16
CA ALA A 236 -31.99 -16.81 -6.32
C ALA A 236 -31.84 -17.79 -7.50
N MET A 237 -30.91 -18.74 -7.46
CA MET A 237 -30.69 -19.68 -8.56
C MET A 237 -31.78 -20.77 -8.58
N PRO A 238 -32.30 -21.14 -9.77
CA PRO A 238 -33.27 -22.24 -9.89
C PRO A 238 -32.71 -23.56 -9.34
N GLY A 239 -33.52 -24.27 -8.54
CA GLY A 239 -33.16 -25.57 -7.95
C GLY A 239 -32.47 -25.49 -6.59
N VAL A 240 -32.06 -24.31 -6.13
CA VAL A 240 -31.55 -24.10 -4.76
C VAL A 240 -32.74 -23.96 -3.80
N LEU A 241 -32.86 -24.90 -2.86
CA LEU A 241 -33.89 -24.92 -1.83
C LEU A 241 -33.47 -24.15 -0.56
N GLY A 242 -32.17 -24.06 -0.30
CA GLY A 242 -31.64 -23.46 0.92
C GLY A 242 -30.12 -23.28 0.88
N VAL A 243 -29.61 -22.43 1.76
CA VAL A 243 -28.18 -22.25 2.04
C VAL A 243 -28.01 -22.24 3.55
N HIS A 244 -27.53 -23.34 4.13
CA HIS A 244 -27.48 -23.49 5.59
C HIS A 244 -26.10 -23.26 6.22
N GLN A 245 -25.03 -23.27 5.41
CA GLN A 245 -23.66 -23.00 5.88
C GLN A 245 -22.90 -22.18 4.86
N VAL A 246 -22.28 -21.08 5.31
CA VAL A 246 -21.40 -20.23 4.49
C VAL A 246 -20.19 -19.80 5.30
N ILE A 247 -19.01 -20.05 4.74
CA ILE A 247 -17.72 -19.57 5.24
C ILE A 247 -17.14 -18.70 4.13
N ALA A 248 -17.11 -17.38 4.35
CA ALA A 248 -16.51 -16.42 3.44
C ALA A 248 -15.31 -15.75 4.12
N ASP A 249 -14.10 -16.06 3.67
CA ASP A 249 -12.84 -15.59 4.26
C ASP A 249 -11.85 -15.08 3.20
N HIS A 250 -10.87 -14.32 3.64
CA HIS A 250 -9.84 -13.78 2.77
C HIS A 250 -8.69 -14.77 2.53
N VAL A 251 -8.32 -14.96 1.26
CA VAL A 251 -7.09 -15.63 0.84
C VAL A 251 -6.25 -14.62 0.06
N GLY A 252 -5.40 -13.90 0.79
CA GLY A 252 -4.80 -12.69 0.24
C GLY A 252 -5.88 -11.63 -0.03
N PRO A 253 -5.81 -10.89 -1.14
CA PRO A 253 -6.84 -9.90 -1.49
C PRO A 253 -8.14 -10.52 -2.01
N GLN A 254 -8.18 -11.82 -2.27
CA GLN A 254 -9.37 -12.50 -2.78
C GLN A 254 -10.24 -13.00 -1.63
N VAL A 255 -11.55 -13.05 -1.86
CA VAL A 255 -12.49 -13.73 -0.96
C VAL A 255 -12.72 -15.13 -1.49
N ARG A 256 -12.56 -16.13 -0.63
CA ARG A 256 -12.98 -17.50 -0.88
C ARG A 256 -14.29 -17.72 -0.15
N VAL A 257 -15.20 -18.42 -0.81
CA VAL A 257 -16.48 -18.81 -0.20
C VAL A 257 -16.62 -20.31 -0.31
N ASP A 258 -16.75 -20.95 0.85
CA ASP A 258 -17.11 -22.35 0.98
C ASP A 258 -18.55 -22.37 1.52
N MET A 259 -19.48 -23.03 0.82
CA MET A 259 -20.90 -23.03 1.19
C MET A 259 -21.55 -24.38 0.97
N HIS A 260 -22.60 -24.66 1.76
CA HIS A 260 -23.50 -25.79 1.55
C HIS A 260 -24.83 -25.27 1.01
N ILE A 261 -25.27 -25.88 -0.09
CA ILE A 261 -26.54 -25.61 -0.75
C ILE A 261 -27.44 -26.83 -0.62
N ASP A 262 -28.71 -26.59 -0.33
CA ASP A 262 -29.74 -27.61 -0.27
C ASP A 262 -30.42 -27.69 -1.65
N VAL A 263 -30.53 -28.90 -2.19
CA VAL A 263 -31.15 -29.20 -3.49
C VAL A 263 -32.13 -30.36 -3.33
N ASP A 264 -32.93 -30.63 -4.35
CA ASP A 264 -33.82 -31.80 -4.38
C ASP A 264 -32.99 -33.10 -4.31
N GLY A 265 -33.35 -34.01 -3.41
CA GLY A 265 -32.66 -35.30 -3.23
C GLY A 265 -32.80 -36.24 -4.43
N GLU A 266 -33.79 -36.02 -5.28
CA GLU A 266 -34.00 -36.78 -6.52
C GLU A 266 -33.24 -36.16 -7.72
N MET A 267 -32.51 -35.06 -7.51
CA MET A 267 -31.71 -34.41 -8.56
C MET A 267 -30.53 -35.31 -8.98
N THR A 268 -30.49 -35.68 -10.26
CA THR A 268 -29.40 -36.49 -10.81
C THR A 268 -28.13 -35.67 -11.02
N LEU A 269 -26.98 -36.21 -10.61
CA LEU A 269 -25.66 -35.66 -10.95
C LEU A 269 -25.37 -35.95 -12.43
N HIS A 270 -25.11 -34.91 -13.21
CA HIS A 270 -24.72 -35.00 -14.63
C HIS A 270 -23.23 -34.75 -14.82
#